data_AF-A0A7K3PDT5-F1
#
_entry.id   AF-A0A7K3PDT5-F1
#
_cell.length_a   1.000
_cell.length_b   1.000
_cell.length_c   1.000
_cell.angle_alpha   90.00
_cell.angle_beta   90.00
_cell.angle_gamma   90.00
#
_symmetry.space_group_name_H-M   'P 1'
#
loop_
_entity.id
_entity.type
_entity.pdbx_description
1 polymer ?
#
loop_
_entity_poly.entity_id
_entity_poly.type
_entity_poly.pdbx_seq_one_letter_code
_entity_poly.pdbx_strand_id
1 'polypeptide(L)'
;MRTLNIGILAHVDAGKTSLTERLLFDHGAVDRLGAVDTGDTVTDDGGIERRRGITVRSAVAAFTVGDTRVNLIDTPGHSDFVAEVERALEVLDGAVLLLSAVEGVQARTRVLMRTLRRLRLPTLVFVNKIDRTGARTDALLDDVRRLLTPHVAPLTGVTGAGTKGALVVRRPPDGGTAEALAEVDPGILAALVDGPEPTAGQVAAALAARTADGSFHPLFHGSALGGQGVAELVEGLVA
;
A
#
# COMPACT_ATOMS: atom_id res chain seq x y z
N MET A 1 19.78 -1.34 -14.43
CA MET A 1 18.73 -0.49 -13.84
C MET A 1 17.40 -1.22 -14.00
N ARG A 2 16.81 -1.68 -12.90
CA ARG A 2 15.49 -2.33 -12.88
C ARG A 2 14.42 -1.24 -13.00
N THR A 3 13.33 -1.49 -13.73
CA THR A 3 12.19 -0.57 -13.78
C THR A 3 10.99 -1.24 -13.13
N LEU A 4 10.26 -0.49 -12.31
CA LEU A 4 9.05 -0.95 -11.64
C LEU A 4 7.93 0.09 -11.84
N ASN A 5 6.84 -0.32 -12.49
CA ASN A 5 5.67 0.50 -12.70
C ASN A 5 4.61 0.15 -11.66
N ILE A 6 4.30 1.08 -10.75
CA ILE A 6 3.33 0.85 -9.69
C ILE A 6 2.19 1.85 -9.71
N GLY A 7 1.01 1.40 -9.29
CA GLY A 7 -0.16 2.25 -9.10
C GLY A 7 -0.50 2.41 -7.63
N ILE A 8 -0.86 3.62 -7.20
CA ILE A 8 -1.42 3.86 -5.87
C ILE A 8 -2.94 3.95 -6.00
N LEU A 9 -3.65 3.06 -5.31
CA LEU A 9 -5.10 2.88 -5.41
C LEU A 9 -5.73 3.20 -4.07
N ALA A 10 -6.77 4.03 -4.07
CA ALA A 10 -7.33 4.55 -2.84
C ALA A 10 -8.84 4.81 -2.94
N HIS A 11 -9.52 4.81 -1.79
CA HIS A 11 -10.77 5.56 -1.66
C HIS A 11 -10.45 7.07 -1.64
N VAL A 12 -11.47 7.90 -1.89
CA VAL A 12 -11.36 9.36 -1.77
C VAL A 12 -10.85 9.71 -0.36
N ASP A 13 -9.98 10.71 -0.30
CA ASP A 13 -9.36 11.22 0.93
C ASP A 13 -8.50 10.23 1.74
N ALA A 14 -8.16 9.05 1.23
CA ALA A 14 -7.22 8.15 1.94
C ALA A 14 -5.76 8.66 1.96
N GLY A 15 -5.46 9.74 1.23
CA GLY A 15 -4.15 10.38 1.19
C GLY A 15 -3.25 9.90 0.05
N LYS A 16 -3.81 9.50 -1.09
CA LYS A 16 -3.09 9.04 -2.30
C LYS A 16 -2.09 10.09 -2.79
N THR A 17 -2.57 11.34 -2.95
CA THR A 17 -1.73 12.47 -3.38
C THR A 17 -0.64 12.76 -2.37
N SER A 18 -0.96 12.80 -1.07
CA SER A 18 0.03 13.02 -0.01
C SER A 18 1.12 11.93 0.00
N LEU A 19 0.75 10.66 -0.21
CA LEU A 19 1.73 9.58 -0.29
C LEU A 19 2.62 9.73 -1.53
N THR A 20 2.04 10.09 -2.67
CA THR A 20 2.78 10.34 -3.92
C THR A 20 3.81 11.46 -3.74
N GLU A 21 3.38 12.61 -3.23
CA GLU A 21 4.26 13.75 -2.91
C GLU A 21 5.38 13.34 -1.95
N ARG A 22 5.04 12.56 -0.92
CA ARG A 22 6.00 12.10 0.07
C ARG A 22 7.06 11.18 -0.53
N LEU A 23 6.65 10.23 -1.35
CA LEU A 23 7.58 9.35 -2.06
C LEU A 23 8.53 10.13 -2.97
N LEU A 24 8.03 11.13 -3.69
CA LEU A 24 8.86 11.97 -4.55
C LEU A 24 9.85 12.81 -3.73
N PHE A 25 9.40 13.40 -2.62
CA PHE A 25 10.21 14.26 -1.77
C PHE A 25 11.32 13.46 -1.06
N ASP A 26 10.98 12.33 -0.44
CA ASP A 26 11.94 11.51 0.31
C ASP A 26 13.06 10.94 -0.59
N HIS A 27 12.83 10.85 -1.89
CA HIS A 27 13.79 10.34 -2.88
C HIS A 27 14.37 11.43 -3.78
N GLY A 28 14.20 12.72 -3.43
CA GLY A 28 14.82 13.84 -4.12
C GLY A 28 14.31 14.10 -5.55
N ALA A 29 13.14 13.55 -5.91
CA ALA A 29 12.50 13.86 -7.19
C ALA A 29 11.83 15.26 -7.17
N VAL A 30 11.53 15.78 -5.98
CA VAL A 30 11.04 17.14 -5.75
C VAL A 30 11.77 17.78 -4.57
N ASP A 31 12.06 19.08 -4.67
CA ASP A 31 12.83 19.81 -3.64
C ASP A 31 11.98 20.22 -2.42
N ARG A 32 10.65 20.19 -2.57
CA ARG A 32 9.69 20.58 -1.52
C ARG A 32 8.49 19.66 -1.54
N LEU A 33 7.99 19.34 -0.34
CA LEU A 33 6.77 18.57 -0.17
C LEU A 33 5.56 19.46 -0.48
N GLY A 34 4.79 19.11 -1.52
CA GLY A 34 3.54 19.79 -1.85
C GLY A 34 2.42 19.46 -0.85
N ALA A 35 1.46 20.37 -0.71
CA ALA A 35 0.26 20.16 0.11
C ALA A 35 -0.99 20.20 -0.77
N VAL A 36 -1.90 19.24 -0.54
CA VAL A 36 -3.18 19.16 -1.25
C VAL A 36 -4.01 20.41 -0.98
N ASP A 37 -4.05 20.87 0.27
CA ASP A 37 -4.84 22.04 0.69
C ASP A 37 -4.38 23.34 0.02
N THR A 38 -3.11 23.45 -0.37
CA THR A 38 -2.58 24.63 -1.07
C THR A 38 -2.59 24.46 -2.60
N GLY A 39 -2.88 23.25 -3.10
CA GLY A 39 -2.93 22.94 -4.52
C GLY A 39 -1.56 23.00 -5.22
N ASP A 40 -0.47 22.78 -4.48
CA ASP A 40 0.92 22.87 -4.95
C ASP A 40 1.55 21.49 -5.20
N THR A 41 0.74 20.42 -5.31
CA THR A 41 1.23 19.06 -5.56
C THR A 41 1.60 18.88 -7.04
N VAL A 42 2.59 18.03 -7.31
CA VAL A 42 3.08 17.74 -8.66
C VAL A 42 2.03 17.04 -9.51
N THR A 43 1.10 16.32 -8.89
CA THR A 43 0.05 15.57 -9.59
C THR A 43 -1.20 16.38 -9.95
N ASP A 44 -1.37 17.61 -9.43
CA ASP A 44 -2.58 18.44 -9.61
C ASP A 44 -2.43 19.56 -10.68
N ASP A 45 -1.96 19.23 -11.88
CA ASP A 45 -1.77 20.21 -12.98
C ASP A 45 -3.11 20.68 -13.63
N GLY A 46 -4.24 20.02 -13.35
CA GLY A 46 -5.54 20.40 -13.90
C GLY A 46 -6.32 21.42 -13.04
N GLY A 47 -6.71 22.56 -13.62
CA GLY A 47 -7.61 23.54 -12.95
C GLY A 47 -9.00 23.01 -12.57
N ILE A 48 -9.43 21.86 -13.10
CA ILE A 48 -10.65 21.13 -12.67
C ILE A 48 -10.37 20.24 -11.45
N GLU A 49 -9.21 19.60 -11.41
CA GLU A 49 -8.77 18.71 -10.34
C GLU A 49 -8.63 19.51 -9.03
N ARG A 50 -7.96 20.67 -9.08
CA ARG A 50 -7.85 21.59 -7.93
C ARG A 50 -9.19 22.09 -7.41
N ARG A 51 -10.16 22.37 -8.29
CA ARG A 51 -11.49 22.87 -7.88
C ARG A 51 -12.36 21.80 -7.22
N ARG A 52 -12.07 20.52 -7.44
CA ARG A 52 -12.92 19.40 -7.00
C ARG A 52 -12.22 18.44 -6.03
N GLY A 53 -10.92 18.58 -5.80
CA GLY A 53 -10.15 17.67 -4.95
C GLY A 53 -10.09 16.23 -5.50
N ILE A 54 -10.16 16.07 -6.82
CA ILE A 54 -10.17 14.75 -7.48
C ILE A 54 -9.09 14.68 -8.56
N THR A 55 -8.45 13.51 -8.70
CA THR A 55 -7.59 13.19 -9.85
C THR A 55 -8.45 12.77 -11.04
N VAL A 56 -8.29 13.43 -12.18
CA VAL A 56 -9.03 13.22 -13.43
C VAL A 56 -8.13 12.69 -14.55
N ARG A 57 -6.81 12.99 -14.53
CA ARG A 57 -5.84 12.46 -15.49
C ARG A 57 -4.76 11.64 -14.80
N SER A 58 -4.34 10.54 -15.43
CA SER A 58 -3.15 9.82 -14.96
C SER A 58 -1.88 10.64 -15.14
N ALA A 59 -1.30 11.09 -14.03
CA ALA A 59 0.04 11.66 -13.97
C ALA A 59 1.05 10.53 -13.75
N VAL A 60 2.19 10.60 -14.46
CA VAL A 60 3.33 9.70 -14.22
C VAL A 60 4.39 10.49 -13.47
N ALA A 61 4.71 10.07 -12.26
CA ALA A 61 5.83 10.58 -11.49
C ALA A 61 6.88 9.48 -11.31
N ALA A 62 8.15 9.81 -11.11
CA ALA A 62 9.18 8.79 -10.97
C ALA A 62 10.22 9.17 -9.91
N PHE A 63 10.70 8.17 -9.20
CA PHE A 63 11.79 8.28 -8.24
C PHE A 63 12.70 7.05 -8.33
N THR A 64 13.87 7.10 -7.68
CA THR A 64 14.87 6.02 -7.74
C THR A 64 15.19 5.51 -6.34
N VAL A 65 15.24 4.18 -6.20
CA VAL A 65 15.60 3.47 -4.96
C VAL A 65 16.73 2.50 -5.30
N GLY A 66 17.96 2.81 -4.87
CA GLY A 66 19.14 2.05 -5.29
C GLY A 66 19.24 1.98 -6.82
N ASP A 67 19.31 0.77 -7.38
CA ASP A 67 19.37 0.53 -8.83
C ASP A 67 17.99 0.36 -9.51
N THR A 68 16.90 0.63 -8.78
CA THR A 68 15.52 0.49 -9.26
C THR A 68 14.88 1.85 -9.50
N ARG A 69 14.44 2.09 -10.73
CA ARG A 69 13.59 3.23 -11.09
C ARG A 69 12.12 2.86 -10.88
N VAL A 70 11.43 3.58 -10.02
CA VAL A 70 10.00 3.40 -9.74
C VAL A 70 9.22 4.47 -10.49
N ASN A 71 8.30 4.03 -11.34
CA ASN A 71 7.34 4.90 -12.02
C ASN A 71 5.98 4.76 -11.31
N LEU A 72 5.52 5.85 -10.70
CA LEU A 72 4.21 5.99 -10.09
C LEU A 72 3.20 6.38 -11.16
N ILE A 73 2.22 5.51 -11.41
CA ILE A 73 1.08 5.79 -12.27
C ILE A 73 -0.08 6.18 -11.37
N ASP A 74 -0.40 7.48 -11.35
CA ASP A 74 -1.50 7.96 -10.55
C ASP A 74 -2.83 7.56 -11.20
N THR A 75 -3.66 6.83 -10.46
CA THR A 75 -4.94 6.31 -10.97
C THR A 75 -6.10 7.15 -10.43
N PRO A 76 -7.14 7.44 -11.22
CA PRO A 76 -8.28 8.23 -10.74
C PRO A 76 -8.96 7.65 -9.48
N GLY A 77 -9.21 8.53 -8.51
CA GLY A 77 -9.82 8.21 -7.21
C GLY A 77 -11.36 8.13 -7.20
N HIS A 78 -12.01 8.50 -8.30
CA HIS A 78 -13.47 8.62 -8.39
C HIS A 78 -14.14 7.41 -9.06
N SER A 79 -15.38 7.08 -8.67
CA SER A 79 -16.14 5.93 -9.21
C SER A 79 -16.40 6.00 -10.71
N ASP A 80 -16.38 7.20 -11.28
CA ASP A 80 -16.73 7.42 -12.69
C ASP A 80 -15.62 6.99 -13.66
N PHE A 81 -14.42 6.70 -13.15
CA PHE A 81 -13.23 6.35 -13.93
C PHE A 81 -12.80 4.88 -13.76
N VAL A 82 -13.73 3.98 -13.43
CA VAL A 82 -13.41 2.55 -13.20
C VAL A 82 -12.71 1.90 -14.41
N ALA A 83 -13.17 2.18 -15.64
CA ALA A 83 -12.56 1.62 -16.85
C ALA A 83 -11.12 2.13 -17.10
N GLU A 84 -10.80 3.34 -16.65
CA GLU A 84 -9.45 3.89 -16.73
C GLU A 84 -8.53 3.26 -15.68
N VAL A 85 -9.04 3.06 -14.46
CA VAL A 85 -8.33 2.32 -13.42
C VAL A 85 -8.03 0.90 -13.91
N GLU A 86 -9.00 0.15 -14.41
CA GLU A 86 -8.77 -1.23 -14.87
C GLU A 86 -7.73 -1.32 -15.98
N ARG A 87 -7.76 -0.43 -16.98
CA ARG A 87 -6.73 -0.37 -18.03
C ARG A 87 -5.35 -0.01 -17.49
N ALA A 88 -5.29 0.91 -16.53
CA ALA A 88 -4.02 1.25 -15.89
C ALA A 88 -3.44 0.04 -15.16
N LEU A 89 -4.26 -0.76 -14.47
CA LEU A 89 -3.80 -1.95 -13.73
C LEU A 89 -3.19 -3.04 -14.63
N GLU A 90 -3.62 -3.17 -15.88
CA GLU A 90 -3.10 -4.19 -16.81
C GLU A 90 -1.64 -3.96 -17.22
N VAL A 91 -1.12 -2.74 -17.04
CA VAL A 91 0.27 -2.38 -17.41
C VAL A 91 1.18 -2.16 -16.20
N LEU A 92 0.68 -2.41 -14.98
CA LEU A 92 1.47 -2.29 -13.75
C LEU A 92 2.23 -3.57 -13.44
N ASP A 93 3.41 -3.42 -12.87
CA ASP A 93 4.16 -4.49 -12.25
C ASP A 93 3.66 -4.78 -10.81
N GLY A 94 3.01 -3.79 -10.18
CA GLY A 94 2.41 -3.94 -8.86
C GLY A 94 1.55 -2.75 -8.44
N ALA A 95 0.95 -2.83 -7.25
CA ALA A 95 0.12 -1.77 -6.70
C ALA A 95 0.27 -1.60 -5.19
N VAL A 96 -0.04 -0.38 -4.72
CA VAL A 96 -0.26 -0.07 -3.31
C VAL A 96 -1.74 0.22 -3.11
N LEU A 97 -2.42 -0.63 -2.35
CA LEU A 97 -3.79 -0.36 -1.90
C LEU A 97 -3.75 0.45 -0.61
N LEU A 98 -4.13 1.72 -0.72
CA LEU A 98 -4.13 2.69 0.37
C LEU A 98 -5.45 2.66 1.14
N LEU A 99 -5.35 2.49 2.46
CA LEU A 99 -6.44 2.66 3.42
C LEU A 99 -6.11 3.80 4.38
N SER A 100 -7.11 4.32 5.05
CA SER A 100 -6.89 5.22 6.18
C SER A 100 -7.15 4.51 7.50
N ALA A 101 -6.29 4.75 8.49
CA ALA A 101 -6.43 4.26 9.85
C ALA A 101 -7.71 4.74 10.54
N VAL A 102 -8.24 5.91 10.13
CA VAL A 102 -9.44 6.50 10.75
C VAL A 102 -10.70 5.96 10.06
N GLU A 103 -10.84 6.23 8.76
CA GLU A 103 -12.02 5.89 7.95
C GLU A 103 -12.13 4.38 7.69
N GLY A 104 -11.02 3.64 7.70
CA GLY A 104 -10.96 2.20 7.52
C GLY A 104 -11.36 1.69 6.13
N VAL A 105 -11.93 0.47 6.08
CA VAL A 105 -12.32 -0.17 4.81
C VAL A 105 -13.58 0.47 4.24
N GLN A 106 -13.46 1.02 3.04
CA GLN A 106 -14.57 1.66 2.33
C GLN A 106 -15.11 0.78 1.21
N ALA A 107 -16.33 1.09 0.72
CA ALA A 107 -16.97 0.33 -0.36
C ALA A 107 -16.10 0.29 -1.63
N ARG A 108 -15.43 1.40 -1.98
CA ARG A 108 -14.51 1.47 -3.13
C ARG A 108 -13.27 0.62 -2.90
N THR A 109 -12.70 0.61 -1.70
CA THR A 109 -11.56 -0.25 -1.34
C THR A 109 -11.87 -1.73 -1.59
N ARG A 110 -13.10 -2.18 -1.31
CA ARG A 110 -13.56 -3.56 -1.60
C ARG A 110 -13.64 -3.85 -3.10
N VAL A 111 -14.00 -2.86 -3.92
CA VAL A 111 -14.04 -3.00 -5.40
C VAL A 111 -12.63 -3.08 -5.96
N LEU A 112 -11.74 -2.19 -5.50
CA LEU A 112 -10.32 -2.17 -5.88
C LEU A 112 -9.65 -3.49 -5.52
N MET A 113 -9.82 -3.98 -4.28
CA MET A 113 -9.25 -5.26 -3.85
C MET A 113 -9.72 -6.44 -4.69
N ARG A 114 -11.02 -6.51 -5.01
CA ARG A 114 -11.57 -7.56 -5.89
C ARG A 114 -10.94 -7.52 -7.28
N THR A 115 -10.67 -6.33 -7.80
CA THR A 115 -10.04 -6.13 -9.11
C THR A 115 -8.58 -6.58 -9.08
N LEU A 116 -7.81 -6.13 -8.07
CA LEU A 116 -6.41 -6.52 -7.87
C LEU A 116 -6.23 -8.03 -7.78
N ARG A 117 -7.08 -8.70 -6.97
CA ARG A 117 -7.06 -10.16 -6.82
C ARG A 117 -7.45 -10.90 -8.11
N ARG A 118 -8.42 -10.37 -8.87
CA ARG A 118 -8.81 -10.94 -10.17
C ARG A 118 -7.67 -10.87 -11.18
N LEU A 119 -6.91 -9.78 -11.17
CA LEU A 119 -5.76 -9.57 -12.05
C LEU A 119 -4.48 -10.26 -11.54
N ARG A 120 -4.49 -10.84 -10.33
CA ARG A 120 -3.29 -11.39 -9.68
C ARG A 120 -2.14 -10.38 -9.60
N LEU A 121 -2.48 -9.09 -9.47
CA LEU A 121 -1.48 -8.02 -9.44
C LEU A 121 -0.78 -8.02 -8.06
N PRO A 122 0.57 -8.06 -8.00
CA PRO A 122 1.29 -7.91 -6.74
C PRO A 122 0.85 -6.64 -6.01
N THR A 123 0.36 -6.80 -4.79
CA THR A 123 -0.28 -5.70 -4.07
C THR A 123 0.21 -5.64 -2.64
N LEU A 124 0.75 -4.48 -2.26
CA LEU A 124 1.01 -4.11 -0.88
C LEU A 124 -0.18 -3.31 -0.34
N VAL A 125 -0.52 -3.51 0.94
CA VAL A 125 -1.54 -2.72 1.62
C VAL A 125 -0.85 -1.68 2.49
N PHE A 126 -1.26 -0.41 2.42
CA PHE A 126 -0.73 0.64 3.29
C PHE A 126 -1.85 1.32 4.07
N VAL A 127 -1.77 1.28 5.40
CA VAL A 127 -2.68 1.95 6.32
C VAL A 127 -2.08 3.31 6.68
N ASN A 128 -2.60 4.35 6.03
CA ASN A 128 -2.18 5.73 6.17
C ASN A 128 -2.85 6.44 7.36
N LYS A 129 -2.39 7.66 7.68
CA LYS A 129 -2.98 8.55 8.71
C LYS A 129 -2.93 7.98 10.14
N ILE A 130 -1.90 7.22 10.48
CA ILE A 130 -1.75 6.66 11.84
C ILE A 130 -1.62 7.71 12.94
N ASP A 131 -1.30 8.95 12.57
CA ASP A 131 -1.12 10.11 13.46
C ASP A 131 -2.42 10.86 13.76
N ARG A 132 -3.52 10.52 13.07
CA ARG A 132 -4.81 11.22 13.18
C ARG A 132 -5.66 10.65 14.30
N THR A 133 -6.24 11.52 15.13
CA THR A 133 -7.17 11.12 16.19
C THR A 133 -8.26 10.19 15.66
N GLY A 134 -8.46 9.06 16.34
CA GLY A 134 -9.36 7.99 15.90
C GLY A 134 -8.70 6.93 15.01
N ALA A 135 -7.39 6.98 14.79
CA ALA A 135 -6.65 5.94 14.09
C ALA A 135 -6.81 4.58 14.78
N ARG A 136 -7.17 3.57 13.99
CA ARG A 136 -7.33 2.17 14.39
C ARG A 136 -6.20 1.33 13.79
N THR A 137 -5.68 0.40 14.59
CA THR A 137 -4.64 -0.56 14.19
C THR A 137 -5.23 -1.97 14.09
N ASP A 138 -5.24 -2.75 15.17
CA ASP A 138 -5.63 -4.16 15.15
C ASP A 138 -7.09 -4.35 14.72
N ALA A 139 -8.00 -3.50 15.21
CA ALA A 139 -9.40 -3.52 14.79
C ALA A 139 -9.57 -3.25 13.27
N LEU A 140 -8.70 -2.45 12.67
CA LEU A 140 -8.71 -2.23 11.22
C LEU A 140 -8.09 -3.41 10.48
N LEU A 141 -7.06 -4.08 11.03
CA LEU A 141 -6.54 -5.31 10.45
C LEU A 141 -7.61 -6.41 10.40
N ASP A 142 -8.43 -6.53 11.44
CA ASP A 142 -9.57 -7.46 11.45
C ASP A 142 -10.63 -7.08 10.41
N ASP A 143 -10.93 -5.78 10.26
CA ASP A 143 -11.79 -5.29 9.19
C ASP A 143 -11.22 -5.62 7.79
N VAL A 144 -9.92 -5.46 7.57
CA VAL A 144 -9.24 -5.83 6.32
C VAL A 144 -9.38 -7.33 6.05
N ARG A 145 -9.10 -8.17 7.05
CA ARG A 145 -9.23 -9.63 6.96
C ARG A 145 -10.65 -10.06 6.55
N ARG A 146 -11.64 -9.46 7.19
CA ARG A 146 -13.06 -9.79 7.01
C ARG A 146 -13.65 -9.23 5.71
N LEU A 147 -13.30 -8.00 5.33
CA LEU A 147 -13.96 -7.26 4.26
C LEU A 147 -13.20 -7.25 2.94
N LEU A 148 -11.87 -7.45 2.96
CA LEU A 148 -11.00 -7.37 1.79
C LEU A 148 -10.41 -8.75 1.44
N THR A 149 -9.64 -9.34 2.34
CA THR A 149 -8.98 -10.64 2.15
C THR A 149 -8.43 -11.18 3.46
N PRO A 150 -8.59 -12.48 3.76
CA PRO A 150 -7.89 -13.11 4.89
C PRO A 150 -6.38 -13.28 4.62
N HIS A 151 -5.94 -13.25 3.36
CA HIS A 151 -4.55 -13.49 2.93
C HIS A 151 -3.70 -12.20 3.05
N VAL A 152 -3.54 -11.72 4.27
CA VAL A 152 -2.85 -10.47 4.61
C VAL A 152 -2.10 -10.62 5.92
N ALA A 153 -0.88 -10.09 6.00
CA ALA A 153 -0.12 -10.03 7.26
C ALA A 153 0.57 -8.67 7.44
N PRO A 154 0.53 -8.08 8.66
CA PRO A 154 1.24 -6.86 8.96
C PRO A 154 2.76 -7.10 9.05
N LEU A 155 3.55 -6.36 8.26
CA LEU A 155 5.02 -6.29 8.38
C LEU A 155 5.49 -5.09 9.21
N THR A 156 4.55 -4.29 9.68
CA THR A 156 4.78 -3.19 10.61
C THR A 156 3.64 -3.12 11.62
N GLY A 157 3.92 -2.57 12.80
CA GLY A 157 2.95 -2.16 13.79
C GLY A 157 3.07 -0.66 14.09
N VAL A 158 2.19 -0.16 14.96
CA VAL A 158 2.16 1.26 15.36
C VAL A 158 2.13 1.38 16.87
N THR A 159 2.92 2.29 17.43
CA THR A 159 2.80 2.75 18.82
C THR A 159 2.34 4.19 18.85
N GLY A 160 1.54 4.57 19.85
CA GLY A 160 1.02 5.94 19.98
C GLY A 160 0.05 6.34 18.86
N ALA A 161 -0.66 5.38 18.26
CA ALA A 161 -1.63 5.63 17.20
C ALA A 161 -2.66 6.69 17.59
N GLY A 162 -2.99 7.55 16.64
CA GLY A 162 -3.93 8.66 16.78
C GLY A 162 -3.36 9.90 17.46
N THR A 163 -2.04 9.94 17.65
CA THR A 163 -1.31 11.08 18.20
C THR A 163 -0.22 11.55 17.24
N LYS A 164 0.24 12.81 17.41
CA LYS A 164 1.40 13.32 16.67
C LYS A 164 2.70 12.56 16.95
N GLY A 165 2.75 11.80 18.04
CA GLY A 165 3.87 10.94 18.42
C GLY A 165 3.75 9.51 17.92
N ALA A 166 2.85 9.22 16.97
CA ALA A 166 2.73 7.89 16.39
C ALA A 166 4.05 7.45 15.74
N LEU A 167 4.48 6.23 16.03
CA LEU A 167 5.70 5.62 15.50
C LEU A 167 5.36 4.30 14.83
N VAL A 168 6.06 4.02 13.72
CA VAL A 168 6.00 2.74 13.03
C VAL A 168 7.10 1.84 13.57
N VAL A 169 6.75 0.58 13.84
CA VAL A 169 7.69 -0.44 14.33
C VAL A 169 7.73 -1.58 13.34
N ARG A 170 8.91 -1.99 12.90
CA ARG A 170 9.04 -3.17 12.03
C ARG A 170 8.55 -4.42 12.76
N ARG A 171 7.78 -5.24 12.05
CA ARG A 171 7.32 -6.54 12.50
C ARG A 171 7.86 -7.60 11.55
N PRO A 172 8.95 -8.30 11.91
CA PRO A 172 9.46 -9.38 11.07
C PRO A 172 8.39 -10.48 10.91
N PRO A 173 8.40 -11.23 9.80
CA PRO A 173 7.53 -12.38 9.64
C PRO A 173 7.66 -13.34 10.83
N ASP A 174 6.53 -13.63 11.45
CA ASP A 174 6.40 -14.43 12.67
C ASP A 174 5.48 -15.65 12.44
N GLY A 175 5.20 -16.42 13.50
CA GLY A 175 4.29 -17.56 13.43
C GLY A 175 2.90 -17.18 12.90
N GLY A 176 2.36 -16.01 13.30
CA GLY A 176 1.08 -15.52 12.78
C GLY A 176 1.11 -15.19 11.28
N THR A 177 2.27 -14.79 10.76
CA THR A 177 2.50 -14.61 9.33
C THR A 177 2.54 -15.95 8.61
N ALA A 178 3.20 -16.96 9.19
CA ALA A 178 3.24 -18.32 8.65
C ALA A 178 1.84 -18.95 8.61
N GLU A 179 1.06 -18.83 9.68
CA GLU A 179 -0.34 -19.28 9.73
C GLU A 179 -1.19 -18.67 8.62
N ALA A 180 -1.08 -17.35 8.40
CA ALA A 180 -1.82 -16.69 7.33
C ALA A 180 -1.36 -17.17 5.93
N LEU A 181 -0.06 -17.42 5.75
CA LEU A 181 0.50 -17.91 4.49
C LEU A 181 0.11 -19.35 4.18
N ALA A 182 -0.13 -20.19 5.19
CA ALA A 182 -0.49 -21.60 5.02
C ALA A 182 -1.75 -21.80 4.15
N GLU A 183 -2.66 -20.83 4.17
CA GLU A 183 -3.88 -20.83 3.34
C GLU A 183 -3.60 -20.73 1.83
N VAL A 184 -2.41 -20.24 1.44
CA VAL A 184 -2.06 -19.98 0.04
C VAL A 184 -0.72 -20.58 -0.39
N ASP A 185 0.10 -21.05 0.56
CA ASP A 185 1.40 -21.68 0.34
C ASP A 185 1.42 -23.11 0.90
N PRO A 186 1.36 -24.14 0.02
CA PRO A 186 1.39 -25.54 0.45
C PRO A 186 2.66 -25.95 1.21
N GLY A 187 3.80 -25.28 0.94
CA GLY A 187 5.05 -25.56 1.60
C GLY A 187 5.04 -25.11 3.06
N ILE A 188 4.49 -23.92 3.31
CA ILE A 188 4.26 -23.41 4.68
C ILE A 188 3.22 -24.27 5.40
N LEU A 189 2.12 -24.64 4.72
CA LEU A 189 1.09 -25.51 5.32
C LEU A 189 1.67 -26.87 5.76
N ALA A 190 2.42 -27.54 4.88
CA ALA A 190 3.04 -28.82 5.21
C ALA A 190 4.01 -28.70 6.39
N ALA A 191 4.78 -27.61 6.46
CA ALA A 191 5.70 -27.35 7.57
C ALA A 191 4.96 -27.16 8.91
N LEU A 192 3.81 -26.47 8.92
CA LEU A 192 3.03 -26.24 10.14
C LEU A 192 2.25 -27.47 10.64
N VAL A 193 1.82 -28.35 9.72
CA VAL A 193 0.99 -29.52 10.07
C VAL A 193 1.86 -30.72 10.44
N ASP A 194 2.82 -31.07 9.58
CA ASP A 194 3.56 -32.34 9.65
C ASP A 194 5.07 -32.15 9.82
N GLY A 195 5.57 -30.91 9.72
CA GLY A 195 6.99 -30.58 9.67
C GLY A 195 7.53 -29.86 10.90
N PRO A 196 8.84 -29.51 10.89
CA PRO A 196 9.36 -28.53 11.83
C PRO A 196 8.77 -27.15 11.52
N GLU A 197 8.64 -26.33 12.56
CA GLU A 197 8.16 -24.94 12.42
C GLU A 197 8.97 -24.22 11.32
N PRO A 198 8.30 -23.55 10.36
CA PRO A 198 8.98 -22.92 9.24
C PRO A 198 9.93 -21.84 9.75
N THR A 199 11.16 -21.87 9.25
CA THR A 199 12.17 -20.86 9.58
C THR A 199 11.76 -19.49 9.06
N ALA A 200 12.25 -18.41 9.70
CA ALA A 200 11.99 -17.05 9.24
C ALA A 200 12.36 -16.82 7.77
N GLY A 201 13.42 -17.48 7.27
CA GLY A 201 13.81 -17.43 5.86
C GLY A 201 12.80 -18.11 4.93
N GLN A 202 12.22 -19.24 5.33
CA GLN A 202 11.16 -19.92 4.57
C GLN A 202 9.88 -19.07 4.54
N VAL A 203 9.49 -18.47 5.67
CA VAL A 203 8.32 -17.58 5.74
C VAL A 203 8.54 -16.34 4.86
N ALA A 204 9.72 -15.72 4.89
CA ALA A 204 10.04 -14.57 4.05
C ALA A 204 10.04 -14.93 2.55
N ALA A 205 10.59 -16.08 2.17
CA ALA A 205 10.59 -16.53 0.78
C ALA A 205 9.16 -16.83 0.27
N ALA A 206 8.34 -17.51 1.08
CA ALA A 206 6.93 -17.73 0.77
C ALA A 206 6.17 -16.41 0.65
N LEU A 207 6.38 -15.48 1.60
CA LEU A 207 5.77 -14.16 1.56
C LEU A 207 6.09 -13.41 0.26
N ALA A 208 7.36 -13.37 -0.15
CA ALA A 208 7.76 -12.74 -1.40
C ALA A 208 7.11 -13.42 -2.62
N ALA A 209 7.14 -14.75 -2.68
CA ALA A 209 6.55 -15.51 -3.79
C ALA A 209 5.02 -15.34 -3.90
N ARG A 210 4.31 -15.41 -2.77
CA ARG A 210 2.84 -15.24 -2.72
C ARG A 210 2.41 -13.78 -2.91
N THR A 211 3.29 -12.82 -2.59
CA THR A 211 3.07 -11.42 -2.95
C THR A 211 3.22 -11.21 -4.45
N ALA A 212 4.27 -11.80 -5.04
CA ALA A 212 4.58 -11.67 -6.47
C ALA A 212 3.55 -12.33 -7.41
N ASP A 213 2.74 -13.27 -6.93
CA ASP A 213 1.63 -13.83 -7.70
C ASP A 213 0.24 -13.30 -7.29
N GLY A 214 0.23 -12.27 -6.43
CA GLY A 214 -0.97 -11.58 -5.98
C GLY A 214 -1.89 -12.43 -5.10
N SER A 215 -1.43 -13.55 -4.55
CA SER A 215 -2.22 -14.41 -3.66
C SER A 215 -2.12 -14.03 -2.18
N PHE A 216 -1.11 -13.26 -1.80
CA PHE A 216 -0.91 -12.76 -0.45
C PHE A 216 -0.51 -11.28 -0.46
N HIS A 217 -0.87 -10.55 0.60
CA HIS A 217 -0.72 -9.11 0.67
C HIS A 217 -0.01 -8.66 1.95
N PRO A 218 1.25 -8.20 1.88
CA PRO A 218 1.91 -7.57 3.01
C PRO A 218 1.24 -6.25 3.36
N LEU A 219 1.03 -6.00 4.66
CA LEU A 219 0.41 -4.78 5.17
C LEU A 219 1.41 -3.92 5.94
N PHE A 220 1.45 -2.64 5.58
CA PHE A 220 2.28 -1.62 6.18
C PHE A 220 1.43 -0.53 6.81
N HIS A 221 1.98 0.17 7.78
CA HIS A 221 1.35 1.30 8.47
C HIS A 221 2.22 2.54 8.31
N GLY A 222 1.60 3.71 8.27
CA GLY A 222 2.35 4.95 8.24
C GLY A 222 1.51 6.22 8.17
N SER A 223 2.20 7.34 8.05
CA SER A 223 1.60 8.64 7.77
C SER A 223 2.35 9.28 6.64
N ALA A 224 1.68 9.48 5.50
CA ALA A 224 2.26 10.21 4.38
C ALA A 224 2.61 11.66 4.76
N LEU A 225 1.84 12.28 5.66
CA LEU A 225 2.06 13.66 6.10
C LEU A 225 3.31 13.76 6.99
N GLY A 226 3.48 12.85 7.95
CA GLY A 226 4.62 12.85 8.87
C GLY A 226 5.84 12.07 8.36
N GLY A 227 5.68 11.23 7.34
CA GLY A 227 6.73 10.39 6.75
C GLY A 227 6.95 9.04 7.43
N GLN A 228 6.31 8.77 8.58
CA GLN A 228 6.48 7.50 9.28
C GLN A 228 5.99 6.33 8.41
N GLY A 229 6.74 5.24 8.35
CA GLY A 229 6.34 4.03 7.62
C GLY A 229 6.56 4.06 6.12
N VAL A 230 6.91 5.21 5.54
CA VAL A 230 7.10 5.36 4.09
C VAL A 230 8.35 4.61 3.62
N ALA A 231 9.42 4.63 4.42
CA ALA A 231 10.63 3.87 4.14
C ALA A 231 10.36 2.35 4.12
N GLU A 232 9.62 1.84 5.10
CA GLU A 232 9.23 0.43 5.17
C GLU A 232 8.34 0.00 4.00
N LEU A 233 7.42 0.86 3.56
CA LEU A 233 6.66 0.62 2.34
C LEU A 233 7.57 0.52 1.11
N VAL A 234 8.53 1.43 0.97
CA VAL A 234 9.47 1.46 -0.17
C VAL A 234 10.36 0.23 -0.17
N GLU A 235 10.87 -0.19 0.99
CA GLU A 235 11.60 -1.46 1.14
C GLU A 235 10.76 -2.65 0.66
N GLY A 236 9.48 -2.70 1.04
CA GLY A 236 8.55 -3.72 0.58
C GLY A 236 8.27 -3.69 -0.92
N LEU A 237 8.31 -2.51 -1.56
CA LEU A 237 8.08 -2.36 -3.00
C LEU A 237 9.24 -2.88 -3.85
N VAL A 238 10.47 -2.82 -3.34
CA VAL A 238 11.68 -3.16 -4.10
C VAL A 238 12.28 -4.52 -3.74
N ALA A 239 11.80 -5.14 -2.65
CA ALA A 239 12.13 -6.51 -2.24
C ALA A 239 11.74 -7.55 -3.29
#